data_AF-A0A317ZJE3-F1
#
_entry.id   AF-A0A317ZJE3-F1
#
_cell.length_a   1.000
_cell.length_b   1.000
_cell.length_c   1.000
_cell.angle_alpha   90.00
_cell.angle_beta   90.00
_cell.angle_gamma   90.00
#
_symmetry.space_group_name_H-M   'P 1'
#
loop_
_entity.id
_entity.type
_entity.pdbx_description
1 polymer ?
#
loop_
_entity_poly.entity_id
_entity_poly.type
_entity_poly.pdbx_seq_one_letter_code
_entity_poly.pdbx_strand_id
1 'polypeptide(L)'
;MPKQEKRQGVHNLRKVRRIAGLTQEKLAKIVGIAQGTAKDAENGIKPYSHELVKKIANRLGCGYVRDSGNGLPGLSATRIDTSTRIPRPSDEPYTHQWFLEWNERYMRRLMYSNIFKRYTACLQEIMEAAGDLDAKDTEDSNNPQFHTSDAFVHALFDNLDDLVDSDGLAEAFSKRKLLNLENFSIEEELDESHARYKALKSELGTLKPRD
;
A
#
# COMPACT_ATOMS: atom_id res chain seq x y z
N MET A 1 5.08 3.16 -50.83
CA MET A 1 4.22 2.84 -49.67
C MET A 1 4.99 3.12 -48.40
N PRO A 2 4.52 4.00 -47.50
CA PRO A 2 5.20 4.21 -46.22
C PRO A 2 5.20 2.89 -45.45
N LYS A 3 6.38 2.46 -44.97
CA LYS A 3 6.54 1.28 -44.11
C LYS A 3 5.56 1.44 -42.94
N GLN A 4 4.67 0.48 -42.74
CA GLN A 4 3.84 0.45 -41.54
C GLN A 4 4.78 0.41 -40.34
N GLU A 5 4.92 1.53 -39.63
CA GLU A 5 5.57 1.55 -38.33
C GLU A 5 4.84 0.54 -37.46
N LYS A 6 5.54 -0.54 -37.10
CA LYS A 6 4.99 -1.61 -36.27
C LYS A 6 4.49 -0.96 -34.98
N ARG A 7 3.18 -1.01 -34.74
CA ARG A 7 2.55 -0.52 -33.51
C ARG A 7 3.25 -1.13 -32.29
N GLN A 8 3.76 -0.29 -31.38
CA GLN A 8 4.65 -0.68 -30.28
C GLN A 8 3.93 -0.64 -28.93
N GLY A 9 2.80 -1.34 -28.83
CA GLY A 9 1.98 -1.35 -27.60
C GLY A 9 2.47 -2.32 -26.55
N VAL A 10 1.87 -2.23 -25.37
CA VAL A 10 2.05 -3.25 -24.34
C VAL A 10 1.32 -4.51 -24.80
N HIS A 11 2.09 -5.50 -25.22
CA HIS A 11 1.54 -6.75 -25.74
C HIS A 11 0.59 -7.38 -24.72
N ASN A 12 -0.57 -7.87 -25.19
CA ASN A 12 -1.66 -8.45 -24.39
C ASN A 12 -2.39 -7.56 -23.37
N LEU A 13 -2.06 -6.27 -23.21
CA LEU A 13 -2.71 -5.40 -22.21
C LEU A 13 -4.24 -5.40 -22.33
N ARG A 14 -4.75 -5.20 -23.55
CA ARG A 14 -6.20 -5.20 -23.82
C ARG A 14 -6.87 -6.53 -23.46
N LYS A 15 -6.18 -7.66 -23.70
CA LYS A 15 -6.69 -9.00 -23.39
C LYS A 15 -6.76 -9.20 -21.87
N VAL A 16 -5.67 -8.93 -21.17
CA VAL A 16 -5.59 -9.05 -19.70
C VAL A 16 -6.63 -8.15 -19.03
N ARG A 17 -6.75 -6.89 -19.46
CA ARG A 17 -7.76 -5.95 -18.93
C ARG A 17 -9.18 -6.47 -19.11
N ARG A 18 -9.51 -7.01 -20.29
CA ARG A 18 -10.84 -7.57 -20.58
C ARG A 18 -11.15 -8.79 -19.71
N ILE A 19 -10.17 -9.69 -19.52
CA ILE A 19 -10.31 -10.82 -18.59
C ILE A 19 -10.57 -10.31 -17.17
N ALA A 20 -9.89 -9.24 -16.75
CA ALA A 20 -10.11 -8.60 -15.46
C ALA A 20 -11.45 -7.84 -15.35
N GLY A 21 -12.25 -7.72 -16.41
CA GLY A 21 -13.51 -6.97 -16.41
C GLY A 21 -13.34 -5.46 -16.22
N LEU A 22 -12.15 -4.92 -16.50
CA LEU A 22 -11.84 -3.51 -16.26
C LEU A 22 -12.10 -2.63 -17.48
N THR A 23 -12.58 -1.41 -17.27
CA THR A 23 -12.53 -0.34 -18.28
C THR A 23 -11.11 0.25 -18.36
N GLN A 24 -10.80 1.01 -19.42
CA GLN A 24 -9.49 1.70 -19.51
C GLN A 24 -9.30 2.70 -18.38
N GLU A 25 -10.37 3.38 -17.97
CA GLU A 25 -10.39 4.29 -16.82
C GLU A 25 -10.09 3.58 -15.50
N LYS A 26 -10.77 2.45 -15.23
CA LYS A 26 -10.51 1.65 -14.01
C LYS A 26 -9.08 1.13 -13.99
N LEU A 27 -8.57 0.64 -15.12
CA LEU A 27 -7.17 0.23 -15.26
C LEU A 27 -6.22 1.40 -14.92
N ALA A 28 -6.48 2.58 -15.47
CA ALA A 28 -5.66 3.77 -15.27
C ALA A 28 -5.65 4.19 -13.78
N LYS A 29 -6.81 4.21 -13.12
CA LYS A 29 -6.94 4.49 -11.69
C LYS A 29 -6.17 3.48 -10.83
N ILE A 30 -6.33 2.18 -11.12
CA ILE A 30 -5.67 1.10 -10.39
C ILE A 30 -4.13 1.19 -10.49
N VAL A 31 -3.60 1.49 -11.69
CA VAL A 31 -2.16 1.58 -11.95
C VAL A 31 -1.59 2.95 -11.53
N GLY A 32 -2.42 3.98 -11.39
CA GLY A 32 -1.99 5.36 -11.14
C GLY A 32 -1.32 5.96 -12.37
N ILE A 33 -2.00 5.92 -13.51
CA ILE A 33 -1.61 6.58 -14.77
C ILE A 33 -2.82 7.32 -15.36
N ALA A 34 -2.57 8.22 -16.32
CA ALA A 34 -3.66 8.86 -17.06
C ALA A 34 -4.42 7.83 -17.93
N GLN A 35 -5.73 8.03 -18.09
CA GLN A 35 -6.56 7.20 -18.98
C GLN A 35 -6.06 7.20 -20.43
N GLY A 36 -5.61 8.37 -20.92
CA GLY A 36 -4.99 8.49 -22.24
C GLY A 36 -3.78 7.56 -22.40
N THR A 37 -2.92 7.48 -21.37
CA THR A 37 -1.79 6.55 -21.34
C THR A 37 -2.22 5.09 -21.44
N ALA A 38 -3.28 4.69 -20.72
CA ALA A 38 -3.80 3.33 -20.83
C ALA A 38 -4.34 3.02 -22.24
N LYS A 39 -5.05 3.98 -22.86
CA LYS A 39 -5.55 3.88 -24.24
C LYS A 39 -4.41 3.76 -25.24
N ASP A 40 -3.39 4.61 -25.14
CA ASP A 40 -2.22 4.63 -26.01
C ASP A 40 -1.40 3.34 -25.89
N ALA A 41 -1.28 2.80 -24.68
CA ALA A 41 -0.64 1.52 -24.38
C ALA A 41 -1.33 0.33 -25.03
N GLU A 42 -2.67 0.32 -25.06
CA GLU A 42 -3.44 -0.72 -25.75
C GLU A 42 -3.36 -0.62 -27.27
N ASN A 43 -3.29 0.60 -27.80
CA ASN A 43 -3.30 0.85 -29.25
C ASN A 43 -1.90 0.80 -29.87
N GLY A 44 -0.85 0.78 -29.05
CA GLY A 44 0.54 0.76 -29.50
C GLY A 44 0.99 2.03 -30.21
N ILE A 45 0.50 3.16 -29.71
CA ILE A 45 0.86 4.49 -30.22
C ILE A 45 2.30 4.84 -29.88
N LYS A 46 2.79 4.42 -28.72
CA LYS A 46 4.16 4.66 -28.27
C LYS A 46 4.74 3.44 -27.53
N PRO A 47 6.06 3.21 -27.61
CA PRO A 47 6.72 2.24 -26.75
C PRO A 47 6.65 2.68 -25.29
N TYR A 48 6.57 1.70 -24.40
CA TYR A 48 6.53 1.92 -22.96
C TYR A 48 7.70 1.25 -22.26
N SER A 49 8.17 1.89 -21.18
CA SER A 49 9.30 1.38 -20.40
C SER A 49 8.98 0.03 -19.75
N HIS A 50 10.00 -0.79 -19.58
CA HIS A 50 9.90 -2.05 -18.82
C HIS A 50 9.31 -1.83 -17.43
N GLU A 51 9.63 -0.71 -16.78
CA GLU A 51 9.14 -0.37 -15.45
C GLU A 51 7.63 -0.16 -15.41
N LEU A 52 7.07 0.58 -16.38
CA LEU A 52 5.63 0.78 -16.43
C LEU A 52 4.91 -0.54 -16.69
N VAL A 53 5.42 -1.36 -17.61
CA VAL A 53 4.81 -2.66 -17.91
C VAL A 53 4.89 -3.60 -16.71
N LYS A 54 6.01 -3.62 -15.97
CA LYS A 54 6.12 -4.33 -14.69
C LYS A 54 5.12 -3.81 -13.65
N LYS A 55 4.95 -2.49 -13.54
CA LYS A 55 3.97 -1.88 -12.62
C LYS A 55 2.55 -2.35 -12.96
N ILE A 56 2.18 -2.35 -14.24
CA ILE A 56 0.89 -2.85 -14.70
C ILE A 56 0.75 -4.34 -14.40
N ALA A 57 1.77 -5.15 -14.72
CA ALA A 57 1.76 -6.60 -14.49
C ALA A 57 1.53 -6.94 -13.01
N ASN A 58 2.30 -6.32 -12.11
CA ASN A 58 2.18 -6.50 -10.67
C ASN A 58 0.81 -6.06 -10.15
N ARG A 59 0.27 -4.95 -10.67
CA ARG A 59 -1.02 -4.44 -10.21
C ARG A 59 -2.20 -5.32 -10.68
N LEU A 60 -2.10 -5.90 -11.87
CA LEU A 60 -3.10 -6.82 -12.41
C LEU A 60 -2.90 -8.27 -11.96
N GLY A 61 -1.72 -8.65 -11.47
CA GLY A 61 -1.42 -10.01 -11.06
C GLY A 61 -1.17 -10.96 -12.24
N CYS A 62 -0.71 -10.42 -13.36
CA CYS A 62 -0.33 -11.20 -14.53
C CYS A 62 1.19 -11.24 -14.69
N GLY A 63 1.67 -12.24 -15.44
CA GLY A 63 3.09 -12.37 -15.73
C GLY A 63 3.63 -11.19 -16.54
N TYR A 64 4.87 -10.81 -16.27
CA TYR A 64 5.61 -9.81 -17.05
C TYR A 64 6.54 -10.52 -18.05
N VAL A 65 6.54 -10.07 -19.30
CA VAL A 65 7.42 -10.61 -20.36
C VAL A 65 8.39 -9.51 -20.76
N ARG A 66 9.70 -9.79 -20.63
CA ARG A 66 10.75 -8.80 -20.93
C ARG A 66 10.83 -8.48 -22.42
N ASP A 67 10.70 -9.51 -23.26
CA ASP A 67 10.69 -9.38 -24.71
C ASP A 67 9.59 -10.27 -25.29
N SER A 68 8.57 -9.64 -25.87
CA SER A 68 7.43 -10.32 -26.49
C SER A 68 7.71 -10.86 -27.90
N GLY A 69 8.96 -11.21 -28.23
CA GLY A 69 9.40 -11.63 -29.57
C GLY A 69 9.59 -10.47 -30.56
N ASN A 70 9.27 -9.25 -30.14
CA ASN A 70 9.37 -8.01 -30.93
C ASN A 70 10.37 -7.01 -30.33
N GLY A 71 11.16 -7.39 -29.32
CA GLY A 71 12.08 -6.52 -28.59
C GLY A 71 11.42 -5.65 -27.52
N LEU A 72 10.11 -5.80 -27.28
CA LEU A 72 9.32 -4.90 -26.43
C LEU A 72 8.72 -5.63 -25.22
N PRO A 73 8.62 -4.96 -24.05
CA PRO A 73 7.97 -5.53 -22.89
C PRO A 73 6.48 -5.73 -23.10
N GLY A 74 5.95 -6.80 -22.51
CA GLY A 74 4.54 -7.16 -22.61
C GLY A 74 4.02 -7.81 -21.34
N LEU A 75 2.73 -8.13 -21.38
CA LEU A 75 2.07 -8.93 -20.37
C LEU A 75 1.90 -10.37 -20.86
N SER A 76 2.10 -11.32 -19.96
CA SER A 76 1.73 -12.72 -20.17
C SER A 76 0.23 -12.89 -19.92
N ALA A 77 -0.38 -13.82 -20.63
CA ALA A 77 -1.74 -14.31 -20.33
C ALA A 77 -1.73 -15.37 -19.21
N THR A 78 -0.66 -15.45 -18.43
CA THR A 78 -0.51 -16.32 -17.27
C THR A 78 -0.49 -15.52 -15.98
N ARG A 79 -0.75 -16.19 -14.86
CA ARG A 79 -0.74 -15.57 -13.53
C ARG A 79 0.67 -15.15 -13.14
N ILE A 80 0.76 -14.24 -12.19
CA ILE A 80 2.00 -13.98 -11.49
C ILE A 80 2.17 -15.02 -10.38
N ASP A 81 3.30 -15.72 -10.40
CA ASP A 81 3.75 -16.55 -9.29
C ASP A 81 4.45 -15.66 -8.25
N THR A 82 3.90 -15.67 -7.03
CA THR A 82 4.46 -14.96 -5.87
C THR A 82 4.97 -15.88 -4.78
N SER A 83 5.01 -17.19 -5.03
CA SER A 83 5.69 -18.15 -4.15
C SER A 83 7.20 -17.90 -4.11
N THR A 84 7.73 -17.25 -5.13
CA THR A 84 9.14 -16.87 -5.25
C THR A 84 9.36 -15.42 -4.86
N ARG A 85 10.56 -15.12 -4.33
CA ARG A 85 10.98 -13.76 -3.94
C ARG A 85 10.93 -12.75 -5.10
N ILE A 86 11.14 -13.24 -6.33
CA ILE A 86 11.10 -12.45 -7.56
C ILE A 86 9.88 -12.89 -8.34
N PRO A 87 8.84 -12.07 -8.49
CA PRO A 87 7.63 -12.47 -9.20
C PRO A 87 7.92 -12.93 -10.62
N ARG A 88 7.41 -14.10 -10.99
CA ARG A 88 7.59 -14.71 -12.32
C ARG A 88 6.24 -15.04 -12.95
N PRO A 89 6.14 -15.14 -14.28
CA PRO A 89 4.97 -15.77 -14.90
C PRO A 89 4.84 -17.23 -14.42
N SER A 90 3.65 -17.63 -14.02
CA SER A 90 3.33 -19.06 -13.79
C SER A 90 2.97 -19.75 -15.10
N ASP A 91 2.80 -21.06 -15.06
CA ASP A 91 2.18 -21.84 -16.15
C ASP A 91 0.64 -21.76 -16.11
N GLU A 92 0.07 -21.37 -14.97
CA GLU A 92 -1.38 -21.25 -14.83
C GLU A 92 -1.99 -20.09 -15.64
N PRO A 93 -3.18 -20.29 -16.23
CA PRO A 93 -3.85 -19.26 -17.02
C PRO A 93 -4.33 -18.10 -16.15
N TYR A 94 -4.21 -16.88 -16.69
CA TYR A 94 -4.79 -15.69 -16.10
C TYR A 94 -6.30 -15.66 -16.34
N THR A 95 -7.10 -15.69 -15.27
CA THR A 95 -8.58 -15.71 -15.32
C THR A 95 -9.18 -14.52 -14.58
N HIS A 96 -10.48 -14.25 -14.79
CA HIS A 96 -11.19 -13.22 -14.03
C HIS A 96 -11.18 -13.52 -12.54
N GLN A 97 -11.46 -14.77 -12.18
CA GLN A 97 -11.46 -15.24 -10.79
C GLN A 97 -10.10 -15.00 -10.11
N TRP A 98 -9.00 -15.34 -10.80
CA TRP A 98 -7.67 -15.05 -10.30
C TRP A 98 -7.43 -13.56 -10.08
N PHE A 99 -7.85 -12.71 -11.01
CA PHE A 99 -7.71 -11.26 -10.85
C PHE A 99 -8.41 -10.76 -9.58
N LEU A 100 -9.62 -11.26 -9.28
CA LEU A 100 -10.34 -10.88 -8.06
C LEU A 100 -9.58 -11.30 -6.80
N GLU A 101 -9.13 -12.56 -6.73
CA GLU A 101 -8.34 -13.09 -5.61
C GLU A 101 -7.01 -12.35 -5.44
N TRP A 102 -6.32 -12.08 -6.56
CA TRP A 102 -5.09 -11.32 -6.60
C TRP A 102 -5.30 -9.89 -6.09
N ASN A 103 -6.30 -9.19 -6.63
CA ASN A 103 -6.59 -7.82 -6.25
C ASN A 103 -6.93 -7.74 -4.76
N GLU A 104 -7.68 -8.69 -4.24
CA GLU A 104 -7.95 -8.77 -2.81
C GLU A 104 -6.65 -8.94 -2.00
N ARG A 105 -5.80 -9.92 -2.34
CA ARG A 105 -4.52 -10.13 -1.66
C ARG A 105 -3.62 -8.89 -1.74
N TYR A 106 -3.58 -8.25 -2.90
CA TYR A 106 -2.82 -7.02 -3.12
C TYR A 106 -3.33 -5.89 -2.22
N MET A 107 -4.65 -5.67 -2.17
CA MET A 107 -5.25 -4.62 -1.35
C MET A 107 -5.00 -4.85 0.14
N ARG A 108 -5.08 -6.11 0.62
CA ARG A 108 -4.70 -6.45 2.00
C ARG A 108 -3.23 -6.12 2.28
N ARG A 109 -2.31 -6.50 1.38
CA ARG A 109 -0.88 -6.17 1.53
C ARG A 109 -0.62 -4.66 1.56
N LEU A 110 -1.29 -3.90 0.70
CA LEU A 110 -1.16 -2.44 0.67
C LEU A 110 -1.65 -1.82 1.97
N MET A 111 -2.80 -2.28 2.47
CA MET A 111 -3.37 -1.84 3.74
C MET A 111 -2.43 -2.14 4.91
N TYR A 112 -1.95 -3.39 5.05
CA TYR A 112 -1.00 -3.75 6.10
C TYR A 112 0.31 -2.98 6.00
N SER A 113 0.84 -2.77 4.78
CA SER A 113 2.04 -1.96 4.60
C SER A 113 1.83 -0.51 5.04
N ASN A 114 0.66 0.08 4.80
CA ASN A 114 0.36 1.44 5.22
C ASN A 114 0.18 1.54 6.74
N ILE A 115 -0.50 0.56 7.35
CA ILE A 115 -0.64 0.46 8.81
C ILE A 115 0.76 0.35 9.42
N PHE A 116 1.59 -0.58 8.94
CA PHE A 116 2.95 -0.78 9.45
C PHE A 116 3.81 0.48 9.34
N LYS A 117 3.80 1.17 8.18
CA LYS A 117 4.56 2.43 8.00
C LYS A 117 4.15 3.52 8.99
N ARG A 118 2.84 3.65 9.25
CA ARG A 118 2.33 4.64 10.21
C ARG A 118 2.67 4.25 11.64
N TYR A 119 2.52 2.98 11.99
CA TYR A 119 2.93 2.45 13.29
C TYR A 119 4.41 2.71 13.56
N THR A 120 5.30 2.42 12.59
CA THR A 120 6.73 2.71 12.73
C THR A 120 7.03 4.21 12.86
N ALA A 121 6.28 5.07 12.18
CA ALA A 121 6.44 6.51 12.31
C ALA A 121 5.99 7.00 13.71
N CYS A 122 4.88 6.48 14.22
CA CYS A 122 4.40 6.77 15.57
C CYS A 122 5.41 6.32 16.64
N LEU A 123 5.93 5.08 16.54
CA LEU A 123 6.99 4.61 17.43
C LEU A 123 8.23 5.50 17.39
N GLN A 124 8.62 5.98 16.21
CA GLN A 124 9.75 6.88 16.09
C GLN A 124 9.51 8.22 16.83
N GLU A 125 8.33 8.84 16.66
CA GLU A 125 7.97 10.06 17.39
C GLU A 125 7.99 9.87 18.92
N ILE A 126 7.55 8.71 19.38
CA ILE A 126 7.54 8.35 20.81
C ILE A 126 8.96 8.24 21.35
N MET A 127 9.83 7.55 20.63
CA MET A 127 11.24 7.41 21.00
C MET A 127 11.97 8.75 21.03
N GLU A 128 11.68 9.63 20.05
CA GLU A 128 12.23 11.00 20.02
C GLU A 128 11.75 11.82 21.23
N ALA A 129 10.45 11.77 21.55
CA ALA A 129 9.89 12.47 22.71
C ALA A 129 10.44 11.95 24.06
N ALA A 130 10.63 10.63 24.18
CA ALA A 130 11.25 10.03 25.36
C ALA A 130 12.70 10.51 25.54
N GLY A 131 13.48 10.55 24.44
CA GLY A 131 14.84 11.07 24.47
C GLY A 131 14.91 12.56 24.85
N ASP A 132 13.97 13.37 24.38
CA ASP A 132 13.87 14.79 24.78
C ASP A 132 13.54 14.97 26.27
N LEU A 133 12.76 14.07 26.86
CA LEU A 133 12.46 14.07 28.30
C LEU A 133 13.70 13.68 29.11
N ASP A 134 14.38 12.61 28.73
CA ASP A 134 15.60 12.16 29.39
C ASP A 134 16.69 13.26 29.35
N ALA A 135 16.82 13.97 28.23
CA ALA A 135 17.77 15.07 28.08
C ALA A 135 17.48 16.24 29.06
N LYS A 136 16.21 16.57 29.28
CA LYS A 136 15.81 17.61 30.24
C LYS A 136 16.08 17.19 31.68
N ASP A 137 15.77 15.94 32.03
CA ASP A 137 16.00 15.42 33.38
C ASP A 137 17.50 15.38 33.75
N THR A 138 18.39 15.25 32.76
CA THR A 138 19.85 15.38 32.97
C THR A 138 20.35 16.81 33.20
N GLU A 139 19.63 17.84 32.74
CA GLU A 139 20.01 19.25 32.96
C GLU A 139 19.60 19.74 34.36
N ASP A 140 18.52 19.20 34.93
CA ASP A 140 17.90 19.69 36.16
C ASP A 140 18.33 18.95 37.45
N SER A 141 19.11 17.86 37.39
CA SER A 141 19.36 16.98 38.55
C SER A 141 20.79 16.44 38.66
N ASN A 142 21.36 16.46 39.88
CA ASN A 142 22.58 15.71 40.26
C ASN A 142 22.36 14.18 40.34
N ASN A 143 21.16 13.68 40.00
CA ASN A 143 20.80 12.27 40.03
C ASN A 143 19.73 11.97 38.97
N PRO A 144 20.12 11.52 37.76
CA PRO A 144 19.17 11.28 36.67
C PRO A 144 18.22 10.12 37.02
N GLN A 145 16.91 10.35 36.97
CA GLN A 145 15.89 9.32 37.17
C GLN A 145 15.11 9.12 35.87
N PHE A 146 15.42 8.04 35.14
CA PHE A 146 14.77 7.63 33.88
C PHE A 146 13.32 7.08 34.07
N HIS A 147 12.64 7.39 35.17
CA HIS A 147 11.35 6.78 35.51
C HIS A 147 10.19 7.32 34.65
N THR A 148 10.35 8.50 34.05
CA THR A 148 9.35 9.22 33.26
C THR A 148 9.25 8.70 31.82
N SER A 149 10.37 8.40 31.16
CA SER A 149 10.38 7.86 29.80
C SER A 149 9.88 6.42 29.74
N ASP A 150 10.30 5.55 30.67
CA ASP A 150 9.83 4.17 30.75
C ASP A 150 8.31 4.09 30.99
N ALA A 151 7.76 4.92 31.89
CA ALA A 151 6.32 4.99 32.15
C ALA A 151 5.54 5.48 30.92
N PHE A 152 6.08 6.46 30.18
CA PHE A 152 5.47 6.96 28.95
C PHE A 152 5.46 5.90 27.84
N VAL A 153 6.58 5.19 27.65
CA VAL A 153 6.71 4.11 26.66
C VAL A 153 5.75 2.96 26.99
N HIS A 154 5.65 2.55 28.27
CA HIS A 154 4.72 1.51 28.69
C HIS A 154 3.25 1.89 28.46
N ALA A 155 2.82 3.08 28.86
CA ALA A 155 1.44 3.53 28.62
C ALA A 155 1.09 3.58 27.13
N LEU A 156 2.06 3.83 26.26
CA LEU A 156 1.87 3.83 24.81
C LEU A 156 1.78 2.43 24.21
N PHE A 157 2.59 1.48 24.70
CA PHE A 157 2.46 0.08 24.30
C PHE A 157 1.11 -0.49 24.72
N ASP A 158 0.60 -0.15 25.91
CA ASP A 158 -0.72 -0.58 26.36
C ASP A 158 -1.84 -0.06 25.44
N ASN A 159 -1.77 1.20 25.01
CA ASN A 159 -2.73 1.77 24.04
C ASN A 159 -2.59 1.19 22.62
N LEU A 160 -1.38 0.77 22.24
CA LEU A 160 -1.13 0.13 20.94
C LEU A 160 -1.61 -1.31 20.92
N ASP A 161 -1.45 -2.05 22.02
CA ASP A 161 -2.00 -3.40 22.16
C ASP A 161 -3.53 -3.38 22.08
N ASP A 162 -4.21 -2.41 22.69
CA ASP A 162 -5.66 -2.22 22.52
C ASP A 162 -6.08 -1.95 21.06
N LEU A 163 -5.20 -1.33 20.27
CA LEU A 163 -5.43 -1.04 18.86
C LEU A 163 -5.19 -2.26 17.94
N VAL A 164 -4.31 -3.16 18.37
CA VAL A 164 -3.81 -4.30 17.58
C VAL A 164 -4.52 -5.61 17.97
N ASP A 165 -4.96 -5.76 19.22
CA ASP A 165 -5.54 -6.98 19.79
C ASP A 165 -7.02 -7.17 19.46
N SER A 166 -7.40 -6.99 18.20
CA SER A 166 -8.74 -7.37 17.79
C SER A 166 -8.76 -8.18 16.51
N ASP A 167 -9.22 -9.42 16.67
CA ASP A 167 -10.15 -10.05 15.74
C ASP A 167 -11.15 -9.03 15.13
N GLY A 168 -11.47 -7.95 15.84
CA GLY A 168 -12.20 -6.76 15.39
C GLY A 168 -11.61 -5.99 14.20
N LEU A 169 -10.29 -5.89 13.98
CA LEU A 169 -9.76 -5.21 12.79
C LEU A 169 -10.08 -6.05 11.54
N ALA A 170 -9.72 -7.34 11.57
CA ALA A 170 -10.00 -8.28 10.51
C ALA A 170 -11.51 -8.54 10.29
N GLU A 171 -12.32 -8.56 11.36
CA GLU A 171 -13.77 -8.75 11.33
C GLU A 171 -14.53 -7.47 10.92
N ALA A 172 -14.13 -6.28 11.37
CA ALA A 172 -14.69 -5.00 10.90
C ALA A 172 -14.43 -4.81 9.40
N PHE A 173 -13.24 -5.19 8.92
CA PHE A 173 -12.94 -5.17 7.49
C PHE A 173 -13.73 -6.24 6.71
N SER A 174 -13.94 -7.43 7.29
CA SER A 174 -14.75 -8.49 6.66
C SER A 174 -16.25 -8.16 6.61
N LYS A 175 -16.81 -7.54 7.66
CA LYS A 175 -18.20 -7.04 7.70
C LYS A 175 -18.42 -5.84 6.77
N ARG A 176 -17.45 -4.92 6.66
CA ARG A 176 -17.52 -3.75 5.75
C ARG A 176 -17.24 -4.10 4.28
N LYS A 177 -16.59 -5.24 3.99
CA LYS A 177 -16.43 -5.81 2.64
C LYS A 177 -17.77 -6.08 1.93
N LEU A 178 -18.86 -6.26 2.67
CA LEU A 178 -20.22 -6.46 2.15
C LEU A 178 -20.98 -5.14 1.88
N LEU A 179 -20.49 -4.01 2.39
CA LEU A 179 -21.13 -2.69 2.25
C LEU A 179 -20.17 -1.75 1.48
N ASN A 180 -20.27 -1.79 0.15
CA ASN A 180 -19.70 -0.81 -0.78
C ASN A 180 -18.16 -0.66 -0.84
N LEU A 181 -17.56 -1.32 -1.83
CA LEU A 181 -16.20 -1.06 -2.34
C LEU A 181 -16.03 0.32 -3.03
N GLU A 182 -17.06 1.17 -3.08
CA GLU A 182 -17.01 2.45 -3.79
C GLU A 182 -16.73 3.68 -2.90
N ASN A 183 -16.90 3.59 -1.56
CA ASN A 183 -16.87 4.78 -0.68
C ASN A 183 -15.91 4.69 0.52
N PHE A 184 -15.00 3.72 0.59
CA PHE A 184 -14.07 3.65 1.72
C PHE A 184 -12.90 4.63 1.54
N SER A 185 -13.02 5.82 2.12
CA SER A 185 -11.90 6.76 2.26
C SER A 185 -11.09 6.40 3.50
N ILE A 186 -10.03 5.63 3.29
CA ILE A 186 -9.02 5.32 4.32
C ILE A 186 -8.48 6.61 4.97
N GLU A 187 -8.50 7.74 4.26
CA GLU A 187 -8.02 9.02 4.77
C GLU A 187 -8.87 9.54 5.94
N GLU A 188 -10.20 9.33 5.92
CA GLU A 188 -11.12 9.94 6.88
C GLU A 188 -11.06 9.29 8.28
N GLU A 189 -11.02 7.96 8.35
CA GLU A 189 -10.89 7.21 9.60
C GLU A 189 -9.50 7.40 10.24
N LEU A 190 -8.49 7.69 9.41
CA LEU A 190 -7.13 7.99 9.84
C LEU A 190 -6.95 9.43 10.31
N ASP A 191 -7.65 10.39 9.70
CA ASP A 191 -7.69 11.77 10.17
C ASP A 191 -8.34 11.86 11.56
N GLU A 192 -9.38 11.07 11.82
CA GLU A 192 -9.96 10.94 13.16
C GLU A 192 -8.96 10.36 14.17
N SER A 193 -8.23 9.30 13.83
CA SER A 193 -7.23 8.71 14.72
C SER A 193 -6.09 9.68 15.02
N HIS A 194 -5.63 10.45 14.03
CA HIS A 194 -4.57 11.45 14.21
C HIS A 194 -5.06 12.64 15.05
N ALA A 195 -6.32 13.05 14.89
CA ALA A 195 -6.94 14.08 15.73
C ALA A 195 -7.00 13.65 17.21
N ARG A 196 -7.37 12.40 17.49
CA ARG A 196 -7.36 11.84 18.86
C ARG A 196 -5.97 11.85 19.49
N TYR A 197 -4.95 11.45 18.74
CA TYR A 197 -3.55 11.50 19.21
C TYR A 197 -3.10 12.93 19.55
N LYS A 198 -3.40 13.91 18.69
CA LYS A 198 -3.06 15.32 18.98
C LYS A 198 -3.75 15.84 20.24
N ALA A 199 -4.99 15.46 20.47
CA ALA A 199 -5.72 15.80 21.69
C ALA A 199 -5.04 15.20 22.93
N LEU A 200 -4.70 13.91 22.88
CA LEU A 200 -4.03 13.22 23.99
C LEU A 200 -2.65 13.83 24.31
N LYS A 201 -1.85 14.15 23.28
CA LYS A 201 -0.56 14.83 23.42
C LYS A 201 -0.70 16.20 24.08
N SER A 202 -1.76 16.95 23.72
CA SER A 202 -2.07 18.23 24.34
C SER A 202 -2.46 18.10 25.81
N GLU A 203 -3.23 17.07 26.18
CA GLU A 203 -3.60 16.80 27.57
C GLU A 203 -2.39 16.40 28.42
N LEU A 204 -1.55 15.49 27.92
CA LEU A 204 -0.35 15.04 28.61
C LEU A 204 0.66 16.17 28.83
N GLY A 205 0.80 17.10 27.88
CA GLY A 205 1.64 18.30 28.03
C GLY A 205 1.16 19.29 29.09
N THR A 206 -0.07 19.14 29.62
CA THR A 206 -0.63 19.99 30.68
C THR A 206 -0.58 19.36 32.07
N LEU A 207 -0.16 18.10 32.20
CA LEU A 207 -0.01 17.46 33.50
C LEU A 207 1.24 18.03 34.20
N LYS A 208 1.00 18.76 35.30
CA LYS A 208 2.08 19.16 36.21
C LYS A 208 2.67 17.91 36.89
N PRO A 209 3.98 17.88 37.15
CA PRO A 209 4.59 16.83 37.95
C PRO A 209 3.86 16.74 39.29
N ARG A 210 3.52 15.51 39.71
CA ARG A 210 2.99 15.26 41.06
C ARG A 210 4.13 15.48 42.05
N ASP A 211 3.93 16.45 42.96
CA ASP A 211 4.79 16.71 44.12
C ASP A 211 4.91 15.48 45.04
#